data_AF-A0A6L6TDT8-F1
#
_entry.id   AF-A0A6L6TDT8-F1
#
_cell.length_a   1.000
_cell.length_b   1.000
_cell.length_c   1.000
_cell.angle_alpha   90.00
_cell.angle_beta   90.00
_cell.angle_gamma   90.00
#
_symmetry.space_group_name_H-M   'P 1'
#
loop_
_entity.id
_entity.type
_entity.pdbx_description
1 polymer ?
#
loop_
_entity_poly.entity_id
_entity_poly.type
_entity_poly.pdbx_seq_one_letter_code
_entity_poly.pdbx_strand_id
1 'polypeptide(L)' 'MNEQRCACAHCSCTVDVNAVQQEGKAYCCEACASGHRNGEPCRMSGCDCAEASRPVEDDDSAV' A
#
# COMPACT_ATOMS: atom_id res chain seq x y z
N MET A 1 20.06 0.02 -10.57
CA MET A 1 19.55 0.05 -9.19
C MET A 1 18.14 -0.54 -9.22
N ASN A 2 17.84 -1.54 -8.39
CA ASN A 2 16.52 -2.18 -8.39
C ASN A 2 15.62 -1.38 -7.44
N GLU A 3 14.81 -0.49 -8.00
CA GLU A 3 13.77 0.21 -7.24
C GLU A 3 12.69 -0.79 -6.86
N GLN A 4 12.78 -1.34 -5.65
CA GLN A 4 11.72 -2.17 -5.11
C GLN A 4 10.49 -1.28 -4.90
N ARG A 5 9.30 -1.79 -5.23
CA ARG A 5 8.04 -1.07 -5.05
C ARG A 5 7.25 -1.64 -3.88
N CYS A 6 6.43 -0.80 -3.29
CA CYS A 6 5.52 -1.19 -2.22
C CYS A 6 4.58 -2.30 -2.72
N ALA A 7 4.38 -3.34 -1.91
CA ALA A 7 3.51 -4.46 -2.24
C ALA A 7 2.01 -4.13 -2.12
N CYS A 8 1.65 -2.93 -1.66
CA CYS A 8 0.27 -2.49 -1.57
C CYS A 8 -0.27 -2.16 -2.98
N ALA A 9 -1.41 -2.76 -3.35
CA ALA A 9 -1.98 -2.66 -4.70
C ALA A 9 -2.30 -1.23 -5.14
N HIS A 10 -2.65 -0.35 -4.19
CA HIS A 10 -2.97 1.05 -4.45
C HIS A 10 -1.82 2.00 -4.09
N CYS A 11 -0.61 1.47 -3.87
CA CYS A 11 0.56 2.25 -3.49
C CYS A 11 1.66 2.10 -4.53
N SER A 12 2.01 3.18 -5.22
CA SER A 12 3.13 3.21 -6.18
C SER A 12 4.44 3.68 -5.57
N CYS A 13 4.54 3.76 -4.24
CA CYS A 13 5.73 4.23 -3.54
C CYS A 13 6.93 3.31 -3.78
N THR A 14 8.07 3.91 -4.11
CA THR A 14 9.35 3.21 -4.11
C THR A 14 9.78 2.93 -2.68
N VAL A 15 10.22 1.69 -2.44
CA VAL A 15 10.73 1.24 -1.16
C VAL A 15 12.25 1.09 -1.25
N ASP A 16 12.93 1.62 -0.25
CA ASP A 16 14.39 1.62 -0.14
C ASP A 16 14.82 0.63 0.96
N VAL A 17 16.06 0.74 1.43
CA VAL A 17 16.59 -0.05 2.57
C VAL A 17 15.72 0.04 3.84
N ASN A 18 14.92 1.09 3.98
CA ASN A 18 13.99 1.29 5.09
C ASN A 18 12.62 0.62 4.86
N ALA A 19 12.48 -0.22 3.84
CA ALA A 19 11.26 -0.95 3.57
C ALA A 19 10.94 -1.92 4.72
N VAL A 20 9.67 -1.98 5.11
CA VAL A 20 9.16 -2.98 6.04
C VAL A 20 8.91 -4.26 5.27
N GLN A 21 9.62 -5.34 5.61
CA GLN A 21 9.38 -6.66 5.03
C GLN A 21 8.45 -7.46 5.94
N GLN A 22 7.26 -7.79 5.45
CA GLN A 22 6.24 -8.55 6.18
C GLN A 22 5.71 -9.66 5.29
N GLU A 23 5.73 -10.91 5.77
CA GLU A 23 5.25 -12.08 5.00
C GLU A 23 5.90 -12.26 3.61
N GLY A 24 7.17 -11.86 3.46
CA GLY A 24 7.88 -11.91 2.19
C GLY A 24 7.51 -10.80 1.19
N LYS A 25 6.73 -9.81 1.62
CA LYS A 25 6.36 -8.62 0.83
C LYS A 25 7.05 -7.39 1.40
N ALA A 26 7.48 -6.47 0.53
CA ALA A 26 8.13 -5.23 0.93
C ALA A 26 7.14 -4.06 0.91
N TYR A 27 7.09 -3.29 1.99
CA TYR A 27 6.17 -2.17 2.19
C TYR A 27 6.92 -0.89 2.50
N CYS A 28 6.36 0.25 2.10
CA CYS A 28 7.00 1.55 2.33
C CYS A 28 6.94 2.01 3.80
N CYS A 29 6.02 1.46 4.60
CA CYS A 29 5.84 1.72 6.03
C CYS A 29 5.01 0.62 6.70
N GLU A 30 4.92 0.65 8.04
CA GLU A 30 4.14 -0.31 8.84
C GLU A 30 2.63 -0.23 8.57
N ALA A 31 2.09 0.96 8.23
CA ALA A 31 0.68 1.12 7.87
C ALA A 31 0.32 0.28 6.62
N CYS A 32 1.16 0.32 5.58
CA CYS A 32 0.96 -0.51 4.40
C CYS A 32 1.14 -2.01 4.69
N ALA A 33 2.12 -2.38 5.55
CA ALA A 33 2.33 -3.77 5.96
C ALA A 33 1.15 -4.33 6.75
N SER A 34 0.49 -3.48 7.56
CA SER A 34 -0.72 -3.81 8.32
C SER A 34 -2.01 -3.69 7.49
N GLY A 35 -1.90 -3.31 6.21
CA GLY A 35 -3.04 -3.13 5.32
C GLY A 35 -3.97 -1.98 5.73
N HIS A 36 -3.41 -0.88 6.23
CA HIS A 36 -4.16 0.30 6.66
C HIS A 36 -5.30 0.00 7.65
N ARG A 37 -5.12 -0.97 8.57
CA ARG A 37 -6.11 -1.36 9.59
C ARG A 37 -6.73 -0.18 10.36
N ASN A 38 -5.94 0.84 10.64
CA ASN A 38 -6.38 2.04 11.37
C ASN A 38 -6.84 3.19 10.44
N GLY A 39 -6.83 3.01 9.12
CA GLY A 39 -7.06 4.08 8.14
C GLY A 39 -5.89 5.08 8.05
N GLU A 40 -4.73 4.73 8.59
CA GLU A 40 -3.57 5.63 8.57
C GLU A 40 -2.94 5.68 7.17
N PRO A 41 -2.62 6.86 6.63
CA PRO A 41 -1.95 6.97 5.34
C PRO A 41 -0.54 6.39 5.40
N CYS A 42 0.03 6.08 4.22
CA CYS A 42 1.42 5.64 4.16
C CYS A 42 2.40 6.79 4.47
N ARG A 43 3.71 6.51 4.49
CA ARG A 43 4.75 7.54 4.72
C ARG A 43 4.75 8.69 3.70
N MET A 44 4.07 8.52 2.57
CA MET A 44 4.01 9.50 1.50
C MET A 44 2.74 10.35 1.65
N SER A 45 2.94 11.63 1.97
CA SER A 45 1.86 12.61 2.05
C SER A 45 1.18 12.75 0.68
N GLY A 46 -0.12 12.49 0.61
CA GLY A 46 -0.90 12.52 -0.63
C GLY A 46 -1.01 11.19 -1.36
N CYS A 47 -0.64 10.07 -0.73
CA CYS A 47 -0.95 8.75 -1.26
C CYS A 47 -2.21 8.18 -0.59
N ASP A 48 -3.29 8.10 -1.37
CA ASP A 48 -4.61 7.61 -0.94
C ASP A 48 -4.72 6.07 -0.91
N CYS A 49 -3.58 5.37 -0.77
CA CYS A 49 -3.55 3.91 -0.64
C CYS A 49 -4.37 3.40 0.56
N ALA A 50 -4.47 4.18 1.64
CA ALA A 50 -5.32 3.86 2.79
C ALA A 50 -6.80 3.78 2.40
N GLU A 51 -7.30 4.80 1.71
CA GLU A 51 -8.68 4.85 1.24
C GLU A 51 -8.95 3.82 0.14
N ALA A 52 -8.03 3.67 -0.81
CA ALA A 52 -8.19 2.75 -1.92
C ALA A 52 -8.05 1.27 -1.54
N SER A 53 -7.34 0.96 -0.43
CA SER A 53 -7.25 -0.41 0.10
C SER A 53 -8.52 -0.88 0.81
N ARG A 54 -9.47 0.02 1.09
CA ARG A 54 -10.80 -0.37 1.52
C ARG A 54 -11.40 -1.18 0.37
N PRO A 55 -11.96 -2.37 0.62
CA PRO A 55 -12.67 -3.10 -0.42
C PRO A 55 -13.84 -2.23 -0.86
N VAL A 56 -13.65 -1.49 -1.95
CA VAL A 56 -14.76 -1.00 -2.74
C VAL A 56 -15.36 -2.28 -3.31
N GLU A 57 -16.49 -2.68 -2.77
CA GLU A 57 -17.35 -3.66 -3.41
C GLU A 57 -17.47 -3.21 -4.87
N ASP A 58 -16.96 -4.07 -5.74
CA ASP A 58 -16.90 -3.99 -7.19
C ASP A 58 -18.32 -3.75 -7.75
N ASP A 59 -18.80 -2.51 -7.66
CA ASP A 59 -19.92 -2.01 -8.44
C ASP A 59 -19.36 -1.66 -9.83
N ASP A 60 -19.04 -2.69 -10.61
CA ASP A 60 -19.26 -2.72 -12.07
C ASP A 60 -18.75 -4.04 -12.69
N SER A 61 -19.57 -5.09 -12.59
CA SER A 61 -19.81 -5.91 -13.78
C SER A 61 -21.27 -5.74 -14.19
N ALA A 62 -21.52 -4.61 -14.86
CA ALA A 62 -22.03 -4.56 -16.22
C ALA A 62 -23.14 -5.56 -16.62
N VAL A 63 -24.29 -4.94 -16.94
CA VAL A 63 -25.29 -5.25 -18.00
C VAL A 63 -26.15 -6.52 -17.92
#